data_AF-A0A076FCC7-F1
#
_entry.id   AF-A0A076FCC7-F1
#
_cell.length_a   1.000
_cell.length_b   1.000
_cell.length_c   1.000
_cell.angle_alpha   90.00
_cell.angle_beta   90.00
_cell.angle_gamma   90.00
#
_symmetry.space_group_name_H-M   'P 1'
#
loop_
_entity.id
_entity.type
_entity.pdbx_description
1 polymer ?
#
loop_
_entity_poly.entity_id
_entity_poly.type
_entity_poly.pdbx_seq_one_letter_code
_entity_poly.pdbx_strand_id
1 'polypeptide(L)'
;MTMAKEKFNGQGNETRADSRGNSRGGQGNDRRNPVRDRVQQKIDLLQKHPNAQVFVKNSRVGDQLFRAIKIIDAADTNIRDEWGFNVTETQMKKWNDDIQKLIELAEKVRDAGIELVANSKDVRDVEVMALKKEVSDFLDKKAEKETAKESSVADKKSSK
;
A
#
# COMPACT_ATOMS: atom_id res chain seq x y z
N MET A 1 35.80 -23.33 13.85
CA MET A 1 34.87 -24.17 14.62
C MET A 1 34.58 -23.48 15.95
N THR A 2 33.29 -23.15 16.19
CA THR A 2 32.55 -23.18 17.47
C THR A 2 33.24 -22.67 18.75
N MET A 3 32.89 -21.47 19.25
CA MET A 3 31.78 -21.12 20.19
C MET A 3 32.08 -21.38 21.68
N ALA A 4 31.96 -20.34 22.52
CA ALA A 4 31.09 -20.26 23.72
C ALA A 4 31.48 -19.04 24.58
N LYS A 5 30.61 -18.01 24.66
CA LYS A 5 29.65 -17.72 25.75
C LYS A 5 30.25 -16.92 26.92
N GLU A 6 29.99 -15.61 26.93
CA GLU A 6 29.96 -14.82 28.16
C GLU A 6 28.53 -14.35 28.44
N LYS A 7 28.09 -14.59 29.67
CA LYS A 7 26.79 -14.24 30.23
C LYS A 7 26.87 -12.81 30.76
N PHE A 8 26.06 -11.91 30.25
CA PHE A 8 25.93 -10.56 30.80
C PHE A 8 24.91 -10.58 31.96
N ASN A 9 25.42 -10.33 33.16
CA ASN A 9 24.68 -10.24 34.41
C ASN A 9 24.53 -8.75 34.75
N GLY A 10 23.32 -8.22 34.77
CA GLY A 10 23.06 -6.79 35.01
C GLY A 10 21.77 -6.57 35.77
N GLN A 11 21.74 -6.98 37.03
CA GLN A 11 20.80 -6.47 38.03
C GLN A 11 21.47 -5.32 38.79
N GLY A 12 20.74 -4.22 38.98
CA GLY A 12 21.19 -3.09 39.79
C GLY A 12 20.28 -1.87 39.68
N ASN A 13 18.99 -2.07 39.98
CA ASN A 13 18.03 -0.98 40.19
C ASN A 13 17.82 -0.85 41.70
N GLU A 14 18.45 0.13 42.34
CA GLU A 14 18.23 0.45 43.76
C GLU A 14 17.94 1.94 43.91
N THR A 15 16.66 2.30 43.85
CA THR A 15 16.14 3.46 44.58
C THR A 15 15.16 2.93 45.61
N ARG A 16 15.63 2.84 46.86
CA ARG A 16 14.85 2.53 48.05
C ARG A 16 13.73 3.55 48.24
N ALA A 17 12.49 3.07 48.29
CA ALA A 17 11.38 3.78 48.90
C ALA A 17 10.54 2.78 49.69
N ASP A 18 10.96 2.49 50.92
CA ASP A 18 10.10 1.86 51.91
C ASP A 18 9.19 2.93 52.51
N SER A 19 7.87 2.81 52.28
CA SER A 19 6.85 3.19 53.26
C SER A 19 5.46 2.67 52.86
N ARG A 20 5.09 1.57 53.53
CA ARG A 20 3.81 1.28 54.19
C ARG A 20 2.51 1.55 53.42
N GLY A 21 1.75 0.48 53.26
CA GLY A 21 0.50 0.42 52.52
C GLY A 21 -0.55 1.45 52.91
N ASN A 22 -1.28 1.87 51.88
CA ASN A 22 -2.69 2.22 51.99
C ASN A 22 -3.35 1.87 50.65
N SER A 23 -3.79 0.63 50.50
CA SER A 23 -4.72 0.22 49.45
C SER A 23 -6.06 0.90 49.70
N ARG A 24 -6.17 2.15 49.27
CA ARG A 24 -7.45 2.84 49.10
C ARG A 24 -7.63 3.05 47.62
N GLY A 25 -8.68 2.42 47.09
CA GLY A 25 -9.09 2.49 45.70
C GLY A 25 -9.13 3.92 45.21
N GLY A 26 -8.10 4.31 44.48
CA GLY A 26 -8.23 5.35 43.48
C GLY A 26 -8.93 4.69 42.31
N GLN A 27 -10.24 4.90 42.20
CA GLN A 27 -10.91 4.84 40.91
C GLN A 27 -10.14 5.80 40.01
N GLY A 28 -9.18 5.23 39.28
CA GLY A 28 -8.51 5.90 38.18
C GLY A 28 -9.63 6.32 37.26
N ASN A 29 -9.87 7.62 37.22
CA ASN A 29 -10.69 8.22 36.20
C ASN A 29 -9.86 8.07 34.92
N ASP A 30 -9.85 6.85 34.35
CA ASP A 30 -9.38 6.53 33.02
C ASP A 30 -10.27 7.36 32.10
N ARG A 31 -9.87 8.62 31.93
CA ARG A 31 -10.46 9.55 30.98
C ARG A 31 -10.38 8.83 29.65
N ARG A 32 -11.49 8.22 29.23
CA ARG A 32 -11.67 7.61 27.91
C ARG A 32 -10.97 8.52 26.92
N ASN A 33 -9.88 8.04 26.34
CA ASN A 33 -9.15 8.81 25.38
C ASN A 33 -9.72 8.41 24.03
N PRO A 34 -10.66 9.19 23.45
CA PRO A 34 -11.39 8.79 22.24
C PRO A 34 -10.46 8.57 21.04
N VAL A 35 -9.21 9.03 21.09
CA VAL A 35 -8.19 8.71 20.10
C VAL A 35 -7.61 7.31 20.35
N ARG A 36 -7.24 6.98 21.58
CA ARG A 36 -6.75 5.62 21.94
C ARG A 36 -7.84 4.57 21.70
N ASP A 37 -9.08 4.87 22.08
CA ASP A 37 -10.22 3.97 21.89
C ASP A 37 -10.45 3.69 20.40
N ARG A 38 -10.34 4.71 19.53
CA ARG A 38 -10.45 4.54 18.07
C ARG A 38 -9.29 3.76 17.46
N VAL A 39 -8.07 3.94 17.96
CA VAL A 39 -6.91 3.16 17.50
C VAL A 39 -7.08 1.70 17.90
N GLN A 40 -7.51 1.44 19.15
CA GLN A 40 -7.76 0.08 19.63
C GLN A 40 -8.87 -0.60 18.83
N GLN A 41 -9.98 0.09 18.56
CA GLN A 41 -11.04 -0.42 17.69
C GLN A 41 -10.55 -0.81 16.30
N LYS A 42 -9.65 -0.03 15.70
CA LYS A 42 -9.04 -0.37 14.40
C LYS A 42 -8.15 -1.60 14.50
N ILE A 43 -7.35 -1.71 15.56
CA ILE A 43 -6.51 -2.89 15.81
C ILE A 43 -7.38 -4.13 15.97
N ASP A 44 -8.42 -4.06 16.80
CA ASP A 44 -9.34 -5.17 17.04
C ASP A 44 -10.06 -5.60 15.75
N LEU A 45 -10.43 -4.66 14.88
CA LEU A 45 -11.01 -4.95 13.58
C LEU A 45 -10.02 -5.67 12.64
N LEU A 46 -8.76 -5.22 12.59
CA LEU A 46 -7.73 -5.88 11.78
C LEU A 46 -7.40 -7.28 12.31
N GLN A 47 -7.44 -7.49 13.63
CA GLN A 47 -7.27 -8.82 14.23
C GLN A 47 -8.42 -9.77 13.89
N LYS A 48 -9.67 -9.27 13.88
CA LYS A 48 -10.85 -10.06 13.51
C LYS A 48 -10.93 -10.39 12.02
N HIS A 49 -10.35 -9.53 11.19
CA HIS A 49 -10.33 -9.68 9.74
C HIS A 49 -8.89 -9.72 9.24
N PRO A 50 -8.16 -10.83 9.47
CA PRO A 50 -6.73 -10.91 9.13
C PRO A 50 -6.45 -10.75 7.63
N ASN A 51 -7.44 -11.00 6.77
CA ASN A 51 -7.34 -10.83 5.33
C ASN A 51 -7.77 -9.44 4.84
N ALA A 52 -8.08 -8.51 5.76
CA ALA A 52 -8.47 -7.16 5.39
C ALA A 52 -7.31 -6.43 4.69
N GLN A 53 -7.57 -5.89 3.50
CA GLN A 53 -6.62 -5.04 2.79
C GLN A 53 -6.71 -3.62 3.32
N VAL A 54 -5.57 -3.05 3.73
CA VAL A 54 -5.48 -1.69 4.24
C VAL A 54 -4.90 -0.77 3.17
N PHE A 55 -5.68 0.23 2.76
CA PHE A 55 -5.19 1.29 1.91
C PHE A 55 -4.45 2.34 2.75
N VAL A 56 -3.13 2.43 2.56
CA VAL A 56 -2.29 3.47 3.17
C VAL A 56 -2.07 4.58 2.14
N LYS A 57 -2.66 5.75 2.39
CA LYS A 57 -2.42 6.90 1.52
C LYS A 57 -0.99 7.42 1.68
N ASN A 58 -0.32 7.63 0.56
CA ASN A 58 1.00 8.29 0.52
C ASN A 58 0.91 9.71 -0.07
N SER A 59 -0.25 10.11 -0.61
CA SER A 59 -0.45 11.39 -1.28
C SER A 59 -1.74 12.08 -0.84
N ARG A 60 -1.82 13.39 -1.10
CA ARG A 60 -3.01 14.21 -0.84
C ARG A 60 -4.24 13.77 -1.63
N VAL A 61 -4.04 13.21 -2.82
CA VAL A 61 -5.12 12.78 -3.73
C VAL A 61 -5.62 11.37 -3.38
N GLY A 62 -4.82 10.58 -2.66
CA GLY A 62 -5.13 9.18 -2.32
C GLY A 62 -6.47 9.00 -1.60
N ASP A 63 -6.86 9.92 -0.71
CA ASP A 63 -8.17 9.86 -0.03
C ASP A 63 -9.35 9.96 -1.00
N GLN A 64 -9.25 10.84 -1.99
CA GLN A 64 -10.33 11.06 -2.95
C GLN A 64 -10.47 9.86 -3.88
N LEU A 65 -9.35 9.34 -4.39
CA LEU A 65 -9.31 8.15 -5.22
C LEU A 65 -9.85 6.92 -4.48
N PHE A 66 -9.40 6.69 -3.25
CA PHE A 66 -9.86 5.56 -2.46
C PHE A 66 -11.37 5.61 -2.20
N ARG A 67 -11.91 6.79 -1.87
CA ARG A 67 -13.36 6.96 -1.69
C ARG A 67 -14.13 6.65 -2.97
N ALA A 68 -13.66 7.15 -4.11
CA ALA A 68 -14.30 6.91 -5.40
C ALA A 68 -14.31 5.41 -5.73
N ILE A 69 -13.15 4.75 -5.64
CA ILE A 69 -13.02 3.31 -5.91
C ILE A 69 -13.93 2.49 -5.00
N LYS A 70 -13.99 2.82 -3.70
CA LYS A 70 -14.87 2.12 -2.75
C LYS A 70 -16.35 2.22 -3.13
N ILE A 71 -16.80 3.39 -3.59
CA ILE A 71 -18.20 3.59 -3.99
C ILE A 71 -18.48 2.82 -5.29
N ILE A 72 -17.53 2.84 -6.24
CA ILE A 72 -17.65 2.11 -7.50
C ILE A 72 -17.75 0.60 -7.26
N ASP A 73 -16.91 0.04 -6.39
CA ASP A 73 -16.93 -1.38 -6.01
C ASP A 73 -18.27 -1.81 -5.40
N ALA A 74 -18.79 -1.02 -4.45
CA ALA A 74 -20.10 -1.25 -3.86
C ALA A 74 -21.22 -1.13 -4.91
N ALA A 75 -21.14 -0.15 -5.81
CA ALA A 75 -22.12 0.03 -6.88
C ALA A 75 -22.09 -1.15 -7.88
N ASP A 76 -20.91 -1.63 -8.27
CA ASP A 76 -20.75 -2.76 -9.20
C ASP A 76 -21.47 -4.01 -8.68
N THR A 77 -21.29 -4.31 -7.39
CA THR A 77 -21.99 -5.43 -6.73
C THR A 77 -23.51 -5.29 -6.87
N ASN A 78 -24.07 -4.14 -6.49
CA ASN A 78 -25.53 -3.91 -6.55
C ASN A 78 -26.06 -3.89 -8.00
N ILE A 79 -25.29 -3.32 -8.94
CA ILE A 79 -25.68 -3.28 -10.36
C ILE A 79 -25.74 -4.70 -10.94
N ARG A 80 -24.78 -5.56 -10.58
CA ARG A 80 -24.75 -6.97 -11.02
C ARG A 80 -25.91 -7.77 -10.44
N ASP A 81 -26.23 -7.56 -9.16
CA ASP A 81 -27.36 -8.24 -8.51
C ASP A 81 -28.71 -7.87 -9.16
N GLU A 82 -28.84 -6.64 -9.65
CA GLU A 82 -30.05 -6.13 -10.31
C GLU A 82 -30.09 -6.36 -11.83
N TRP A 83 -29.06 -7.00 -12.40
CA TRP A 83 -28.97 -7.22 -13.84
C TRP A 83 -29.98 -8.27 -14.32
N GLY A 84 -30.76 -7.91 -15.34
CA GLY A 84 -31.86 -8.73 -15.86
C GLY A 84 -33.20 -8.48 -15.16
N PHE A 85 -33.20 -7.68 -14.09
CA PHE A 85 -34.41 -7.22 -13.40
C PHE A 85 -34.62 -5.73 -13.61
N ASN A 86 -33.85 -4.90 -12.90
CA ASN A 86 -33.97 -3.44 -12.90
C ASN A 86 -32.86 -2.75 -13.70
N VAL A 87 -31.76 -3.47 -13.97
CA VAL A 87 -30.68 -3.01 -14.85
C VAL A 87 -30.80 -3.69 -16.21
N THR A 88 -30.98 -2.88 -17.24
CA THR A 88 -31.07 -3.35 -18.64
C THR A 88 -29.70 -3.72 -19.21
N GLU A 89 -29.69 -4.53 -20.27
CA GLU A 89 -28.47 -4.88 -21.00
C GLU A 89 -27.70 -3.64 -21.50
N THR A 90 -28.40 -2.62 -22.00
CA THR A 90 -27.76 -1.38 -22.47
C THR A 90 -27.10 -0.61 -21.32
N GLN A 91 -27.74 -0.56 -20.15
CA GLN A 91 -27.15 0.06 -18.95
C GLN A 91 -25.94 -0.73 -18.45
N MET A 92 -26.03 -2.06 -18.41
CA MET A 92 -24.92 -2.92 -17.99
C MET A 92 -23.72 -2.80 -18.94
N LYS A 93 -23.97 -2.75 -20.25
CA LYS A 93 -22.93 -2.52 -21.26
C LYS A 93 -22.22 -1.19 -21.02
N LYS A 94 -22.99 -0.09 -20.84
CA LYS A 94 -22.42 1.22 -20.54
C LYS A 94 -21.59 1.21 -19.26
N TRP A 95 -22.09 0.56 -18.20
CA TRP A 95 -21.35 0.42 -16.94
C TRP A 95 -20.01 -0.28 -17.15
N ASN A 96 -19.99 -1.43 -17.84
CA ASN A 96 -18.76 -2.15 -18.14
C ASN A 96 -17.79 -1.32 -18.99
N ASP A 97 -18.28 -0.60 -20.00
CA ASP A 97 -17.44 0.27 -20.83
C ASP A 97 -16.80 1.40 -20.01
N ASP A 98 -17.53 1.99 -19.07
CA ASP A 98 -17.01 3.07 -18.23
C ASP A 98 -16.02 2.55 -17.16
N ILE A 99 -16.24 1.35 -16.60
CA ILE A 99 -15.24 0.68 -15.75
C ILE A 99 -13.97 0.37 -16.53
N GLN A 100 -14.08 -0.13 -17.75
CA GLN A 100 -12.93 -0.42 -18.59
C GLN A 100 -12.10 0.83 -18.89
N LYS A 101 -12.76 1.96 -19.23
CA LYS A 101 -12.08 3.25 -19.41
C LYS A 101 -11.37 3.72 -18.14
N LEU A 102 -11.99 3.53 -16.98
CA LEU A 102 -11.37 3.89 -15.70
C LEU A 102 -10.08 3.09 -15.47
N ILE A 103 -10.10 1.78 -15.73
CA ILE A 103 -8.92 0.91 -15.62
C ILE A 103 -7.81 1.40 -16.55
N GLU A 104 -8.12 1.64 -17.82
CA GLU A 104 -7.13 2.12 -18.80
C GLU A 104 -6.54 3.48 -18.43
N LEU A 105 -7.36 4.39 -17.89
CA LEU A 105 -6.88 5.69 -17.41
C LEU A 105 -5.99 5.54 -16.18
N ALA A 106 -6.35 4.66 -15.24
CA ALA A 106 -5.55 4.39 -14.06
C ALA A 106 -4.17 3.82 -14.43
N GLU A 107 -4.12 2.88 -15.38
CA GLU A 107 -2.87 2.32 -15.91
C GLU A 107 -2.01 3.37 -16.61
N LYS A 108 -2.60 4.23 -17.45
CA LYS A 108 -1.88 5.34 -18.09
C LYS A 108 -1.26 6.29 -17.07
N VAL A 109 -2.00 6.67 -16.02
CA VAL A 109 -1.51 7.54 -14.95
C VAL A 109 -0.42 6.86 -14.14
N ARG A 110 -0.57 5.56 -13.85
CA ARG A 110 0.46 4.74 -13.19
C ARG A 110 1.76 4.75 -13.98
N ASP A 111 1.69 4.41 -15.26
CA ASP A 111 2.88 4.27 -16.13
C ASP A 111 3.60 5.61 -16.31
N ALA A 112 2.85 6.69 -16.52
CA ALA A 112 3.41 8.04 -16.55
C ALA A 112 4.09 8.43 -15.23
N GLY A 113 3.49 8.06 -14.09
CA GLY A 113 4.08 8.28 -12.77
C GLY A 113 5.39 7.51 -12.56
N ILE A 114 5.43 6.23 -12.99
CA ILE A 114 6.63 5.40 -12.94
C ILE A 114 7.75 6.03 -13.77
N GLU A 115 7.45 6.41 -15.02
CA GLU A 115 8.43 7.02 -15.92
C GLU A 115 9.00 8.33 -15.34
N LEU A 116 8.14 9.19 -14.78
CA LEU A 116 8.57 10.44 -14.14
C LEU A 116 9.49 10.18 -12.94
N VAL A 117 9.20 9.18 -12.12
CA VAL A 117 10.06 8.81 -10.98
C VAL A 117 11.38 8.24 -11.47
N ALA A 118 11.36 7.32 -12.43
CA ALA A 118 12.55 6.70 -13.01
C ALA A 118 13.52 7.74 -13.61
N ASN A 119 12.99 8.82 -14.18
CA ASN A 119 13.78 9.89 -14.78
C ASN A 119 14.22 10.99 -13.79
N SER A 120 13.68 11.02 -12.56
CA SER A 120 13.92 12.12 -11.61
C SER A 120 14.74 11.74 -10.37
N LYS A 121 14.87 10.45 -10.02
CA LYS A 121 15.61 9.98 -8.84
C LYS A 121 16.29 8.63 -9.10
N ASP A 122 17.36 8.33 -8.36
CA ASP A 122 17.91 6.96 -8.30
C ASP A 122 16.87 6.04 -7.64
N VAL A 123 16.66 4.84 -8.20
CA VAL A 123 15.73 3.82 -7.69
C VAL A 123 15.98 3.49 -6.23
N ARG A 124 17.24 3.57 -5.78
CA ARG A 124 17.63 3.32 -4.38
C ARG A 124 16.90 4.24 -3.42
N ASP A 125 16.61 5.47 -3.84
CA ASP A 125 16.00 6.53 -3.03
C ASP A 125 14.46 6.49 -3.04
N VAL A 126 13.84 5.55 -3.77
CA VAL A 126 12.38 5.36 -3.75
C VAL A 126 11.96 4.65 -2.46
N GLU A 127 11.26 5.37 -1.59
CA GLU A 127 10.86 4.88 -0.25
C GLU A 127 9.75 3.81 -0.30
N VAL A 128 8.79 3.97 -1.22
CA VAL A 128 7.65 3.06 -1.33
C VAL A 128 8.09 1.82 -2.11
N MET A 129 8.26 0.69 -1.40
CA MET A 129 8.77 -0.57 -1.99
C MET A 129 7.99 -1.05 -3.23
N ALA A 130 6.65 -0.91 -3.21
CA ALA A 130 5.83 -1.27 -4.36
C ALA A 130 6.19 -0.44 -5.60
N LEU A 131 6.31 0.89 -5.44
CA LEU A 131 6.74 1.78 -6.51
C LEU A 131 8.19 1.51 -6.93
N LYS A 132 9.08 1.24 -5.97
CA LYS A 132 10.50 0.94 -6.24
C LYS A 132 10.65 -0.25 -7.18
N LYS A 133 9.87 -1.32 -6.95
CA LYS A 133 9.87 -2.49 -7.82
C LYS A 133 9.44 -2.14 -9.24
N GLU A 134 8.30 -1.45 -9.39
CA GLU A 134 7.79 -1.04 -10.71
C GLU A 134 8.78 -0.14 -11.48
N VAL A 135 9.46 0.78 -10.79
CA VAL A 135 10.49 1.63 -11.37
C VAL A 135 11.71 0.81 -11.83
N SER A 136 12.16 -0.17 -11.03
CA SER A 136 13.24 -1.08 -11.41
C SER A 136 12.87 -1.87 -12.67
N ASP A 137 11.70 -2.52 -12.66
CA ASP A 137 11.20 -3.32 -13.77
C ASP A 137 11.06 -2.47 -15.06
N PHE A 138 10.68 -1.20 -14.93
CA PHE A 138 10.62 -0.26 -16.04
C PHE A 138 12.00 0.04 -16.63
N LEU A 139 13.00 0.32 -15.79
CA LEU A 139 14.36 0.61 -16.23
C LEU A 139 15.03 -0.61 -16.88
N ASP A 140 14.82 -1.80 -16.33
CA ASP A 140 15.34 -3.05 -16.89
C ASP A 140 14.78 -3.27 -18.31
N LYS A 141 13.46 -3.14 -18.48
CA LYS A 141 12.79 -3.22 -19.80
C LYS A 141 13.28 -2.14 -20.77
N LYS A 142 13.64 -0.94 -20.27
CA LYS A 142 14.16 0.14 -21.10
C LYS A 142 15.58 -0.19 -21.60
N ALA A 143 16.44 -0.70 -20.71
CA ALA A 143 17.79 -1.13 -21.07
C ALA A 143 17.79 -2.31 -22.07
N GLU A 144 16.91 -3.31 -21.88
CA GLU A 144 16.72 -4.41 -22.84
C GLU A 144 16.31 -3.90 -24.25
N LYS A 145 15.44 -2.88 -24.32
CA LYS A 145 15.02 -2.29 -25.59
C LYS A 145 16.13 -1.47 -26.26
N GLU A 146 16.97 -0.79 -25.48
CA GLU A 146 18.10 -0.03 -26.00
C GLU A 146 19.19 -0.96 -26.55
N THR A 147 19.56 -1.99 -25.80
CA THR A 147 20.51 -3.02 -26.25
C THR A 147 20.04 -3.80 -27.47
N ALA A 148 18.74 -4.15 -27.56
CA ALA A 148 18.17 -4.80 -28.74
C ALA A 148 18.15 -3.88 -29.99
N LYS A 149 18.01 -2.56 -29.80
CA LYS A 149 18.12 -1.60 -30.91
C LYS A 149 19.57 -1.47 -31.38
N GLU A 150 20.52 -1.39 -30.47
CA GLU A 150 21.95 -1.26 -30.81
C GLU A 150 22.49 -2.48 -31.58
N SER A 151 22.12 -3.70 -31.18
CA SER A 151 22.49 -4.92 -31.91
C SER A 151 21.92 -4.96 -33.33
N SER A 152 20.65 -4.57 -33.50
CA SER A 152 19.99 -4.52 -34.82
C SER A 152 20.60 -3.49 -35.79
N VAL A 153 21.22 -2.42 -35.26
CA VAL A 153 21.89 -1.38 -36.05
C VAL A 153 23.33 -1.78 -36.38
N ALA A 154 24.02 -2.49 -35.48
CA ALA A 154 25.35 -3.04 -35.72
C ALA A 154 25.36 -4.11 -36.83
N ASP A 155 24.38 -5.02 -36.84
CA ASP A 155 24.25 -6.06 -37.87
C ASP A 155 24.00 -5.49 -39.28
N LYS A 156 23.24 -4.38 -39.38
CA LYS A 156 23.01 -3.68 -40.65
C LYS A 156 24.24 -2.95 -41.19
N LYS A 157 25.17 -2.53 -40.32
CA LYS A 157 26.44 -1.90 -40.74
C LYS A 157 27.50 -2.92 -41.14
N SER A 158 27.46 -4.15 -40.63
CA SER A 158 28.39 -5.23 -40.97
C SER A 158 28.08 -5.93 -42.30
N SER A 159 26.91 -5.67 -42.90
CA SER A 159 26.45 -6.30 -44.15
C SER A 159 26.55 -5.39 -45.39
N LYS A 160 27.35 -4.32 -45.31
CA LYS A 160 27.72 -3.43 -46.43
C LYS A 160 29.23 -3.44 -46.60
#